data_AF-A0AA35RNI2-F1
#
_entry.id   AF-A0AA35RNI2-F1
#
_cell.length_a   1.000
_cell.length_b   1.000
_cell.length_c   1.000
_cell.angle_alpha   90.00
_cell.angle_beta   90.00
_cell.angle_gamma   90.00
#
_symmetry.space_group_name_H-M   'P 1'
#
loop_
_entity.id
_entity.type
_entity.pdbx_description
1 polymer ?
#
loop_
_entity_poly.entity_id
_entity_poly.type
_entity_poly.pdbx_seq_one_letter_code
_entity_poly.pdbx_strand_id
1 'polypeptide(L)'
;MMSVGLSYGEDGSVKMAESASLVHGNLAVLQGLEEGGLAYGLVSRNVAAITYASSTGAIASESVGFPGSQEDVSSRTLTGMEWCRLKSSRVVLVLTSYRGFRISNWNGQEVAYENIFETGRGAYEQRFARGIATVDNVVCVGGLS
;
A
#
# COMPACT_ATOMS: atom_id res chain seq x y z
N MET A 1 2.45 5.32 -18.33
CA MET A 1 2.02 4.07 -17.69
C MET A 1 3.24 3.18 -17.65
N MET A 2 3.86 2.99 -16.49
CA MET A 2 4.95 2.04 -16.31
C MET A 2 4.45 1.02 -15.30
N SER A 3 4.23 -0.21 -15.77
CA SER A 3 3.87 -1.35 -14.94
C SER A 3 5.15 -2.04 -14.45
N VAL A 4 5.10 -2.57 -13.23
CA VAL A 4 6.08 -3.57 -12.79
C VAL A 4 5.52 -4.92 -13.20
N GLY A 5 6.21 -5.60 -14.11
CA GLY A 5 5.92 -6.99 -14.48
C GLY A 5 6.96 -7.90 -13.85
N LEU A 6 6.52 -9.01 -13.27
CA LEU A 6 7.38 -10.16 -12.99
C LEU A 6 7.37 -11.03 -14.24
N SER A 7 8.52 -11.18 -14.90
CA SER A 7 8.70 -12.16 -15.97
C SER A 7 9.65 -13.25 -15.50
N TYR A 8 9.24 -14.51 -15.75
CA TYR A 8 10.10 -15.67 -15.55
C TYR A 8 11.02 -15.81 -16.76
N GLY A 9 12.33 -15.83 -16.53
CA GLY A 9 13.30 -16.29 -17.52
C GLY A 9 13.13 -17.79 -17.77
N GLU A 10 13.51 -18.24 -18.97
CA GLU A 10 13.51 -19.68 -19.32
C GLU A 10 14.46 -20.50 -18.42
N ASP A 11 15.37 -19.85 -17.70
CA ASP A 11 16.29 -20.42 -16.70
C ASP A 11 15.70 -20.44 -15.27
N GLY A 12 14.44 -20.02 -15.10
CA GLY A 12 13.81 -19.90 -13.78
C GLY A 12 14.25 -18.67 -12.98
N SER A 13 15.08 -17.78 -13.57
CA SER A 13 15.45 -16.52 -12.93
C SER A 13 14.30 -15.52 -12.99
N VAL A 14 14.03 -14.84 -11.88
CA VAL A 14 13.06 -13.74 -11.83
C VAL A 14 13.79 -12.47 -12.22
N LYS A 15 13.45 -11.91 -13.39
CA LYS A 15 13.96 -10.60 -13.81
C LYS A 15 13.05 -9.52 -13.24
N MET A 16 13.57 -8.73 -12.30
CA MET A 16 12.86 -7.55 -11.83
C MET A 16 12.94 -6.45 -12.90
N ALA A 17 11.79 -6.01 -13.41
CA ALA A 17 11.71 -4.73 -14.11
C ALA A 17 11.99 -3.60 -13.10
N GLU A 18 12.76 -2.59 -13.51
CA GLU A 18 13.15 -1.47 -12.63
C GLU A 18 11.94 -0.80 -11.99
N SER A 19 12.01 -0.61 -10.67
CA SER A 19 11.00 0.10 -9.89
C SER A 19 11.06 1.60 -10.21
N ALA A 20 10.00 2.15 -10.78
CA ALA A 20 9.84 3.59 -10.94
C ALA A 20 9.42 4.31 -9.64
N SER A 21 9.41 3.61 -8.50
CA SER A 21 8.94 4.16 -7.24
C SER A 21 10.06 4.85 -6.46
N LEU A 22 9.85 6.12 -6.12
CA LEU A 22 10.74 6.93 -5.28
C LEU A 22 10.73 6.49 -3.80
N VAL A 23 9.97 5.46 -3.43
CA VAL A 23 9.76 5.04 -2.04
C VAL A 23 10.08 3.55 -1.82
N HIS A 24 10.87 3.28 -0.79
CA HIS A 24 11.11 1.94 -0.27
C HIS A 24 9.79 1.38 0.31
N GLY A 25 9.45 0.12 0.04
CA GLY A 25 8.17 -0.49 0.47
C GLY A 25 7.02 -0.26 -0.51
N ASN A 26 7.32 -0.24 -1.81
CA ASN A 26 6.34 -0.08 -2.88
C ASN A 26 5.72 -1.39 -3.36
N LEU A 27 6.18 -2.54 -2.85
CA LEU A 27 5.59 -3.85 -3.06
C LEU A 27 5.24 -4.41 -1.68
N ALA A 28 3.97 -4.77 -1.48
CA ALA A 28 3.54 -5.59 -0.36
C ALA A 28 2.98 -6.90 -0.91
N VAL A 29 3.12 -7.98 -0.14
CA VAL A 29 2.65 -9.31 -0.51
C VAL A 29 1.88 -9.92 0.65
N LEU A 30 0.69 -10.41 0.39
CA LEU A 30 -0.16 -11.14 1.31
C LEU A 30 -0.40 -12.55 0.76
N GLN A 31 0.33 -13.51 1.32
CA GLN A 31 0.15 -14.94 1.02
C GLN A 31 -0.94 -15.53 1.90
N GLY A 32 -1.64 -16.57 1.44
CA GLY A 32 -2.59 -17.30 2.28
C GLY A 32 -3.89 -16.54 2.49
N LEU A 33 -4.33 -15.79 1.48
CA LEU A 33 -5.77 -15.62 1.29
C LEU A 33 -6.35 -17.00 0.98
N GLU A 34 -7.60 -17.25 1.37
CA GLU A 34 -8.35 -18.51 1.25
C GLU A 34 -7.83 -19.47 0.16
N GLU A 35 -7.64 -20.75 0.52
CA GLU A 35 -7.22 -21.84 -0.39
C GLU A 35 -5.94 -21.58 -1.21
N GLY A 36 -4.96 -20.88 -0.62
CA GLY A 36 -3.64 -20.68 -1.24
C GLY A 36 -3.57 -19.51 -2.21
N GLY A 37 -4.52 -18.57 -2.13
CA GLY A 37 -4.48 -17.31 -2.86
C GLY A 37 -3.35 -16.39 -2.42
N LEU A 38 -2.91 -15.56 -3.36
CA LEU A 38 -1.88 -14.53 -3.20
C LEU A 38 -2.49 -13.18 -3.54
N ALA A 39 -2.30 -12.18 -2.69
CA ALA A 39 -2.47 -10.79 -3.08
C ALA A 39 -1.11 -10.11 -3.08
N TYR A 40 -0.83 -9.28 -4.08
CA TYR A 40 0.30 -8.37 -4.04
C TYR A 40 -0.17 -6.97 -4.43
N GLY A 41 0.45 -5.95 -3.86
CA GLY A 41 0.10 -4.59 -4.20
C GLY A 41 1.31 -3.73 -4.46
N LEU A 42 1.15 -2.84 -5.42
CA LEU A 42 2.18 -1.98 -5.96
C LEU A 42 1.79 -0.52 -5.79
N VAL A 43 2.64 0.24 -5.11
CA VAL A 43 2.44 1.67 -4.91
C VAL A 43 3.08 2.46 -6.06
N SER A 44 2.29 3.33 -6.68
CA SER A 44 2.70 4.27 -7.71
C SER A 44 2.03 5.62 -7.51
N ARG A 45 2.82 6.64 -7.18
CA ARG A 45 2.33 8.00 -6.86
C ARG A 45 1.24 7.97 -5.79
N ASN A 46 0.01 8.36 -6.13
CA ASN A 46 -1.14 8.47 -5.23
C ASN A 46 -2.06 7.24 -5.27
N VAL A 47 -1.64 6.15 -5.92
CA VAL A 47 -2.44 4.93 -6.13
C VAL A 47 -1.63 3.70 -5.72
N ALA A 48 -2.29 2.77 -5.04
CA ALA A 48 -1.82 1.41 -4.83
C ALA A 48 -2.68 0.47 -5.68
N ALA A 49 -2.04 -0.21 -6.63
CA ALA A 49 -2.68 -1.24 -7.45
C ALA A 49 -2.55 -2.59 -6.73
N ILE A 50 -3.66 -3.22 -6.40
CA ILE A 50 -3.71 -4.52 -5.74
C ILE A 50 -4.10 -5.56 -6.77
N THR A 51 -3.36 -6.65 -6.85
CA THR A 51 -3.67 -7.79 -7.70
C THR A 51 -3.88 -9.03 -6.84
N TYR A 52 -4.97 -9.74 -7.10
CA TYR A 52 -5.32 -11.00 -6.47
C TYR A 52 -5.09 -12.13 -7.47
N ALA A 53 -4.36 -13.15 -7.07
CA ALA A 53 -4.13 -14.36 -7.83
C ALA A 53 -4.66 -15.56 -7.04
N SER A 54 -5.58 -16.33 -7.63
CA SER A 54 -6.05 -17.58 -7.06
C SER A 54 -5.19 -18.76 -7.54
N SER A 55 -5.23 -19.86 -6.78
CA SER A 55 -4.67 -21.16 -7.18
C SER A 55 -5.34 -21.76 -8.42
N THR A 56 -6.54 -21.28 -8.77
CA THR A 56 -7.29 -21.65 -9.98
C THR A 56 -6.93 -20.80 -11.20
N GLY A 57 -6.01 -19.83 -11.07
CA GLY A 57 -5.55 -18.96 -12.15
C GLY A 57 -6.42 -17.73 -12.40
N ALA A 58 -7.44 -17.48 -11.57
CA ALA A 58 -8.21 -16.24 -11.65
C ALA A 58 -7.37 -15.06 -11.14
N ILE A 59 -7.31 -14.00 -11.94
CA ILE A 59 -6.61 -12.77 -11.61
C ILE A 59 -7.60 -11.62 -11.59
N ALA A 60 -7.68 -10.92 -10.46
CA ALA A 60 -8.44 -9.69 -10.32
C ALA A 60 -7.50 -8.55 -9.90
N SER A 61 -7.87 -7.30 -10.22
CA SER A 61 -7.08 -6.15 -9.80
C SER A 61 -7.95 -4.98 -9.40
N GLU A 62 -7.52 -4.29 -8.36
CA GLU A 62 -8.19 -3.12 -7.79
C GLU A 62 -7.17 -2.00 -7.57
N SER A 63 -7.66 -0.78 -7.38
CA SER A 63 -6.81 0.37 -7.12
C SER A 63 -7.37 1.17 -5.98
N VAL A 64 -6.51 1.46 -5.00
CA VAL A 64 -6.88 2.17 -3.78
C VAL A 64 -5.93 3.34 -3.54
N GLY A 65 -6.40 4.36 -2.84
CA GLY A 65 -5.62 5.57 -2.56
C GLY A 65 -6.44 6.59 -1.80
N PHE A 66 -5.81 7.69 -1.39
CA PHE A 66 -6.50 8.76 -0.65
C PHE A 66 -7.51 9.49 -1.54
N PRO A 67 -8.68 9.89 -1.01
CA PRO A 67 -9.68 10.62 -1.78
C PRO A 67 -9.19 12.06 -1.98
N GLY A 68 -9.64 12.74 -3.04
CA GLY A 68 -9.27 14.15 -3.26
C GLY A 68 -9.16 14.54 -4.73
N SER A 69 -9.04 15.85 -4.97
CA SER A 69 -8.97 16.44 -6.31
C SER A 69 -7.57 16.30 -6.93
N GLN A 70 -7.45 16.51 -8.25
CA GLN A 70 -6.18 16.50 -8.97
C GLN A 70 -5.14 17.50 -8.41
N GLU A 71 -5.60 18.56 -7.74
CA GLU A 71 -4.74 19.58 -7.14
C GLU A 71 -3.99 19.06 -5.89
N ASP A 72 -4.52 18.01 -5.23
CA ASP A 72 -3.96 17.39 -4.03
C ASP A 72 -3.01 16.21 -4.32
N VAL A 73 -2.57 16.01 -5.56
CA VAL A 73 -1.82 14.79 -5.94
C VAL A 73 -0.48 14.68 -5.20
N SER A 74 0.20 15.79 -4.94
CA SER A 74 1.48 15.80 -4.24
C SER A 74 1.34 15.34 -2.79
N SER A 75 0.40 15.91 -2.02
CA SER A 75 0.15 15.52 -0.63
C SER A 75 -0.36 14.07 -0.52
N ARG A 76 -1.17 13.62 -1.49
CA ARG A 76 -1.69 12.24 -1.51
C ARG A 76 -0.71 11.21 -2.06
N THR A 77 0.51 11.61 -2.42
CA THR A 77 1.51 10.64 -2.88
C THR A 77 1.79 9.67 -1.75
N LEU A 78 1.51 8.40 -2.03
CA LEU A 78 1.71 7.29 -1.15
C LEU A 78 3.21 7.09 -0.90
N THR A 79 3.56 6.88 0.36
CA THR A 79 4.91 6.67 0.85
C THR A 79 5.18 5.22 1.22
N GLY A 80 4.13 4.39 1.29
CA GLY A 80 4.24 2.96 1.56
C GLY A 80 2.88 2.29 1.70
N MET A 81 2.90 0.97 1.58
CA MET A 81 1.76 0.08 1.74
C MET A 81 2.20 -1.19 2.45
N GLU A 82 1.37 -1.72 3.36
CA GLU A 82 1.62 -3.01 4.02
C GLU A 82 0.30 -3.71 4.38
N TRP A 83 0.26 -5.04 4.27
CA TRP A 83 -0.79 -5.85 4.90
C TRP A 83 -0.38 -6.24 6.31
N CYS A 84 -1.11 -5.75 7.28
CA CYS A 84 -0.85 -6.02 8.69
C CYS A 84 -1.71 -7.19 9.15
N ARG A 85 -1.08 -8.33 9.46
CA ARG A 85 -1.71 -9.48 10.11
C ARG A 85 -1.77 -9.27 11.61
N LEU A 86 -2.98 -9.16 12.14
CA LEU A 86 -3.23 -9.01 13.57
C LEU A 86 -3.39 -10.38 14.23
N LYS A 87 -3.07 -10.48 15.53
CA LYS A 87 -3.27 -11.71 16.33
C LYS A 87 -4.71 -12.21 16.35
N SER A 88 -5.69 -11.34 16.11
CA SER A 88 -7.11 -11.69 15.93
C SER A 88 -7.41 -12.42 14.61
N SER A 89 -6.40 -12.79 13.82
CA SER A 89 -6.50 -13.31 12.44
C SER A 89 -7.08 -12.30 11.43
N ARG A 90 -7.39 -11.07 11.87
CA ARG A 90 -7.79 -10.00 10.98
C ARG A 90 -6.59 -9.49 10.19
N VAL A 91 -6.78 -9.32 8.89
CA VAL A 91 -5.83 -8.64 8.01
C VAL A 91 -6.38 -7.26 7.68
N VAL A 92 -5.54 -6.24 7.82
CA VAL A 92 -5.85 -4.88 7.41
C VAL A 92 -4.82 -4.38 6.41
N LEU A 93 -5.26 -3.55 5.48
CA LEU A 93 -4.37 -2.85 4.56
C LEU A 93 -4.06 -1.47 5.14
N VAL A 94 -2.78 -1.12 5.20
CA VAL A 94 -2.31 0.18 5.68
C VAL A 94 -1.64 0.92 4.53
N LEU A 95 -2.11 2.13 4.26
CA LEU A 95 -1.49 3.06 3.30
C LEU A 95 -0.92 4.25 4.06
N THR A 96 0.30 4.64 3.71
CA THR A 96 0.95 5.86 4.21
C THR A 96 1.15 6.83 3.05
N SER A 97 1.14 8.14 3.32
CA SER A 97 1.30 9.21 2.33
C SER A 97 1.89 10.48 2.94
N TYR A 98 2.20 11.47 2.11
CA TYR A 98 2.55 12.83 2.57
C TYR A 98 1.39 13.55 3.28
N ARG A 99 0.16 13.06 3.15
CA ARG A 99 -1.03 13.64 3.75
C ARG A 99 -1.40 12.97 5.07
N GLY A 100 -0.84 11.80 5.37
CA GLY A 100 -1.28 10.99 6.51
C GLY A 100 -1.29 9.50 6.21
N PHE A 101 -2.07 8.75 6.98
CA PHE A 101 -2.21 7.31 6.82
C PHE A 101 -3.67 6.86 6.87
N ARG A 102 -3.94 5.70 6.25
CA ARG A 102 -5.24 5.06 6.18
C ARG A 102 -5.12 3.59 6.55
N ILE A 103 -6.09 3.08 7.29
CA ILE A 103 -6.29 1.68 7.59
C ILE A 103 -7.64 1.25 7.04
N SER A 104 -7.65 0.19 6.26
CA SER A 104 -8.84 -0.40 5.65
C SER A 104 -8.90 -1.90 5.90
N ASN A 105 -10.01 -2.52 5.53
CA ASN A 105 -10.04 -3.97 5.33
C ASN A 105 -8.95 -4.42 4.32
N TRP A 106 -8.71 -5.72 4.23
CA TRP A 106 -7.60 -6.28 3.47
C TRP A 106 -7.62 -5.95 1.97
N ASN A 107 -8.80 -5.78 1.36
CA ASN A 107 -8.93 -5.42 -0.06
C ASN A 107 -8.90 -3.89 -0.31
N GLY A 108 -8.88 -3.10 0.77
CA GLY A 108 -8.82 -1.64 0.69
C GLY A 108 -10.13 -0.93 0.35
N GLN A 109 -11.24 -1.64 0.26
CA GLN A 109 -12.55 -1.07 -0.08
C GLN A 109 -13.23 -0.38 1.11
N GLU A 110 -13.12 -0.94 2.32
CA GLU A 110 -13.75 -0.39 3.52
C GLU A 110 -12.72 0.26 4.42
N VAL A 111 -12.79 1.58 4.56
CA VAL A 111 -11.90 2.36 5.43
C VAL A 111 -12.37 2.24 6.87
N ALA A 112 -11.52 1.67 7.73
CA ALA A 112 -11.78 1.57 9.16
C ALA A 112 -11.28 2.80 9.92
N TYR A 113 -10.18 3.41 9.47
CA TYR A 113 -9.58 4.57 10.10
C TYR A 113 -8.74 5.37 9.10
N GLU A 114 -8.74 6.69 9.24
CA GLU A 114 -7.89 7.59 8.46
C GLU A 114 -7.42 8.73 9.35
N ASN A 115 -6.12 9.06 9.28
CA ASN A 115 -5.53 10.19 9.95
C ASN A 115 -4.90 11.10 8.89
N ILE A 116 -5.40 12.33 8.77
CA ILE A 116 -4.97 13.33 7.81
C ILE A 116 -4.26 14.44 8.56
N PHE A 117 -3.01 14.73 8.18
CA PHE A 117 -2.28 15.88 8.70
C PHE A 117 -2.81 17.15 8.06
N GLU A 118 -3.30 18.08 8.89
CA GLU A 118 -3.77 19.37 8.41
C GLU A 118 -2.60 20.23 7.91
N THR A 119 -2.67 20.67 6.66
CA THR A 119 -1.76 21.68 6.11
C THR A 119 -2.35 23.07 6.37
N GLY A 120 -2.20 23.57 7.59
CA GLY A 120 -2.58 24.96 7.91
C GLY A 120 -1.70 25.97 7.18
N ARG A 121 -2.24 27.16 6.85
CA ARG A 121 -1.45 28.30 6.37
C ARG A 121 -0.41 28.66 7.45
N GLY A 122 0.85 28.32 7.21
CA GLY A 122 1.97 28.59 8.13
C GLY A 122 2.66 27.35 8.71
N ALA A 123 2.24 26.13 8.37
CA ALA A 123 2.95 24.92 8.76
C ALA A 123 4.24 24.78 7.93
N TYR A 124 5.37 25.24 8.48
CA TYR A 124 6.72 24.93 7.97
C TYR A 124 7.17 23.50 8.30
N GLU A 125 6.36 22.74 9.02
CA GLU A 125 6.63 21.33 9.36
C GLU A 125 6.01 20.44 8.28
N GLN A 126 6.85 19.81 7.47
CA GLN A 126 6.41 18.74 6.57
C GLN A 126 6.14 17.50 7.39
N ARG A 127 4.87 17.29 7.75
CA ARG A 127 4.43 16.07 8.44
C ARG A 127 3.99 15.03 7.42
N PHE A 128 4.59 13.86 7.46
CA PHE A 128 4.15 12.74 6.64
C PHE A 128 4.28 11.40 7.33
N ALA A 129 3.45 10.45 6.89
CA ALA A 129 3.42 9.12 7.45
C ALA A 129 4.41 8.26 6.67
N ARG A 130 5.23 7.48 7.37
CA ARG A 130 6.16 6.53 6.77
C ARG A 130 6.50 5.44 7.78
N GLY A 131 6.66 4.23 7.28
CA GLY A 131 6.99 3.08 8.11
C GLY A 131 5.73 2.51 8.74
N ILE A 132 5.54 1.21 8.54
CA ILE A 132 4.40 0.46 9.04
C ILE A 132 5.00 -0.73 9.79
N ALA A 133 4.56 -0.91 11.03
CA ALA A 133 4.90 -2.08 11.82
C ALA A 133 3.63 -2.60 12.49
N THR A 134 3.60 -3.90 12.75
CA THR A 134 2.51 -4.52 13.50
C THR A 134 3.09 -5.23 14.69
N VAL A 135 2.46 -5.04 15.84
CA VAL A 135 2.70 -5.82 17.05
C VAL A 135 1.36 -6.26 17.60
N ASP A 136 1.14 -7.57 17.70
CA ASP A 136 -0.09 -8.14 18.22
C ASP A 136 -1.36 -7.68 17.48
N ASN A 137 -2.19 -6.85 18.11
CA ASN A 137 -3.40 -6.25 17.52
C ASN A 137 -3.23 -4.74 17.29
N VAL A 138 -1.99 -4.26 17.28
CA VAL A 138 -1.64 -2.85 17.15
C VAL A 138 -0.88 -2.64 15.84
N VAL A 139 -1.36 -1.67 15.06
CA VAL A 139 -0.64 -1.13 13.90
C VAL A 139 0.06 0.15 14.34
N CYS A 140 1.37 0.19 14.17
CA CYS A 140 2.20 1.36 14.40
C CYS A 140 2.54 2.01 13.06
N VAL A 141 2.26 3.31 12.94
CA VAL A 141 2.64 4.11 11.78
C VAL A 141 3.59 5.20 12.23
N GLY A 142 4.78 5.24 11.61
CA GLY A 142 5.75 6.29 11.87
C GLY A 142 5.32 7.61 11.25
N GLY A 143 5.54 8.71 11.96
CA GLY A 143 5.46 10.06 11.44
C GLY A 143 6.84 10.69 11.43
N LEU A 144 7.16 11.44 10.38
CA LEU A 144 8.25 12.42 10.43
C LEU A 144 7.63 13.80 10.67
N SER A 145 8.15 14.50 11.67
CA SER A 145 7.78 15.87 12.06
C SER A 145 8.95 16.81 11.83
#